data_AF-A0A4Z0K5Q0-F1
#
_entry.id   AF-A0A4Z0K5Q0-F1
#
_cell.length_a   1.000
_cell.length_b   1.000
_cell.length_c   1.000
_cell.angle_alpha   90.00
_cell.angle_beta   90.00
_cell.angle_gamma   90.00
#
_symmetry.space_group_name_H-M   'P 1'
#
loop_
_entity.id
_entity.type
_entity.pdbx_description
1 polymer ?
#
loop_
_entity_poly.entity_id
_entity_poly.type
_entity_poly.pdbx_seq_one_letter_code
_entity_poly.pdbx_strand_id
1 'polypeptide(L)'
;MSTSVTNTAAADGATNRAGFTTAIGLVIEREIMVRLKSKAFMISTILSIVIFGVLVGVSGALPSLFSSTDKVAVTSAGAKAIEGLDDIEPVAVDDVGEAKSLVTSEKVEAAVVESTDSPTGVAVLSLRSAPESLIGSLSLTPEVELLDPDAPDPTLTYLIGLGLGLVFFMAAMTFGNTIASSVVEEKQSRIVEILLASTSARVLMFGKVMACTILAFAQIGLTAVAVLAGAAVSGNDFVLGSVAEPIAWFVPLFVIGFIMVAALYAAAASMVSRVEDLPSTSTPIMMLIVLPYMGVILFSSNETVMAVLSYIPFSAAVAVPMRVFLGTIEWWEPLLSLLILAVTTLLALLLATRIFERSILQSGPKLSWGQALKRS
;
A
#
# COMPACT_ATOMS: atom_id res chain seq x y z
N MET A 1 -20.15 -64.50 -54.89
CA MET A 1 -21.27 -63.62 -54.51
C MET A 1 -20.97 -63.11 -53.11
N SER A 2 -20.63 -61.83 -53.04
CA SER A 2 -20.15 -61.13 -51.85
C SER A 2 -21.28 -60.85 -50.88
N THR A 3 -21.06 -61.03 -49.58
CA THR A 3 -21.78 -60.27 -48.54
C THR A 3 -20.84 -59.89 -47.42
N SER A 4 -20.66 -58.58 -47.34
CA SER A 4 -19.95 -57.77 -46.37
C SER A 4 -20.48 -57.97 -44.94
N VAL A 5 -19.58 -58.25 -44.00
CA VAL A 5 -19.80 -57.90 -42.60
C VAL A 5 -19.16 -56.53 -42.37
N THR A 6 -20.03 -55.53 -42.28
CA THR A 6 -19.72 -54.15 -41.90
C THR A 6 -19.14 -54.10 -40.50
N ASN A 7 -17.89 -53.68 -40.41
CA ASN A 7 -17.25 -53.17 -39.20
C ASN A 7 -17.83 -51.77 -38.91
N THR A 8 -18.70 -51.66 -37.92
CA THR A 8 -19.25 -50.36 -37.47
C THR A 8 -18.85 -50.08 -36.03
N ALA A 9 -18.11 -48.97 -35.89
CA ALA A 9 -18.02 -48.11 -34.71
C ALA A 9 -17.23 -48.64 -33.51
N ALA A 10 -15.90 -48.67 -33.65
CA ALA A 10 -15.06 -48.14 -32.58
C ALA A 10 -15.28 -46.62 -32.55
N ALA A 11 -16.16 -46.16 -31.66
CA ALA A 11 -16.26 -44.75 -31.35
C ALA A 11 -14.96 -44.33 -30.65
N ASP A 12 -14.08 -43.70 -31.43
CA ASP A 12 -12.93 -42.95 -30.92
C ASP A 12 -13.46 -41.87 -29.97
N GLY A 13 -13.46 -42.18 -28.68
CA GLY A 13 -13.57 -41.21 -27.60
C GLY A 13 -12.31 -40.36 -27.53
N ALA A 14 -12.13 -39.49 -28.53
CA ALA A 14 -11.16 -38.41 -28.47
C ALA A 14 -11.60 -37.46 -27.36
N THR A 15 -11.13 -37.71 -26.14
CA THR A 15 -11.23 -36.78 -25.02
C THR A 15 -10.51 -35.50 -25.43
N ASN A 16 -11.30 -34.50 -25.82
CA ASN A 16 -10.83 -33.19 -26.23
C ASN A 16 -10.26 -32.47 -25.00
N ARG A 17 -9.02 -32.80 -24.63
CA ARG A 17 -8.29 -32.10 -23.55
C ARG A 17 -8.15 -30.64 -23.98
N ALA A 18 -8.78 -29.74 -23.24
CA ALA A 18 -8.67 -28.31 -23.49
C ALA A 18 -7.20 -27.90 -23.65
N GLY A 19 -6.90 -27.07 -24.64
CA GLY A 19 -5.55 -26.56 -24.87
C GLY A 19 -5.01 -25.85 -23.62
N PHE A 20 -3.69 -25.81 -23.46
CA PHE A 20 -3.01 -25.23 -22.29
C PHE A 20 -3.51 -23.82 -21.94
N THR A 21 -3.72 -22.97 -22.94
CA THR A 21 -4.24 -21.61 -22.79
C THR A 21 -5.68 -21.58 -22.31
N THR A 22 -6.55 -22.43 -22.87
CA THR A 22 -7.96 -22.58 -22.44
C THR A 22 -8.03 -23.09 -21.01
N ALA A 23 -7.19 -24.05 -20.64
CA ALA A 23 -7.13 -24.60 -19.29
C ALA A 23 -6.68 -23.55 -18.26
N ILE A 24 -5.68 -22.72 -18.60
CA ILE A 24 -5.28 -21.58 -17.75
C ILE A 24 -6.44 -20.59 -17.60
N GLY A 25 -7.10 -20.23 -18.69
CA GLY A 25 -8.24 -19.29 -18.66
C GLY A 25 -9.36 -19.74 -17.73
N LEU A 26 -9.73 -21.03 -17.80
CA LEU A 26 -10.76 -21.61 -16.91
C LEU A 26 -10.35 -21.57 -15.43
N VAL A 27 -9.07 -21.81 -15.11
CA VAL A 27 -8.56 -21.70 -13.74
C VAL A 27 -8.58 -20.25 -13.26
N ILE A 28 -8.16 -19.30 -14.12
CA ILE A 28 -8.19 -17.87 -13.79
C ILE A 28 -9.60 -17.42 -13.47
N GLU A 29 -10.57 -17.72 -14.34
CA GLU A 29 -11.97 -17.34 -14.17
C GLU A 29 -12.53 -17.93 -12.86
N ARG A 30 -12.30 -19.23 -12.62
CA ARG A 30 -12.72 -19.90 -11.38
C ARG A 30 -12.15 -19.21 -10.15
N GLU A 31 -10.84 -18.97 -10.10
CA GLU A 31 -10.19 -18.38 -8.93
C GLU A 31 -10.67 -16.94 -8.69
N ILE A 32 -10.81 -16.12 -9.75
CA ILE A 32 -11.38 -14.77 -9.65
C ILE A 32 -12.80 -14.81 -9.07
N MET A 33 -13.67 -15.66 -9.63
CA MET A 33 -15.07 -15.75 -9.19
C MET A 33 -15.22 -16.24 -7.75
N VAL A 34 -14.36 -17.16 -7.31
CA VAL A 34 -14.32 -17.61 -5.92
C VAL A 34 -13.97 -16.46 -4.98
N ARG A 35 -12.99 -15.62 -5.35
CA ARG A 35 -12.56 -14.49 -4.51
C ARG A 35 -13.56 -13.35 -4.49
N LEU A 36 -14.13 -12.98 -5.64
CA LEU A 36 -15.14 -11.92 -5.71
C LEU A 36 -16.40 -12.24 -4.89
N LYS A 37 -16.73 -13.53 -4.72
CA LYS A 37 -17.83 -13.97 -3.85
C LYS A 37 -17.46 -14.03 -2.36
N SER A 38 -16.19 -13.87 -2.00
CA SER A 38 -15.75 -13.88 -0.60
C SER A 38 -16.09 -12.55 0.08
N LYS A 39 -16.88 -12.64 1.17
CA LYS A 39 -17.18 -11.47 2.02
C LYS A 39 -15.89 -10.84 2.57
N ALA A 40 -14.93 -11.66 2.98
CA ALA A 40 -13.66 -11.18 3.53
C ALA A 40 -12.90 -10.33 2.50
N PHE A 41 -12.86 -10.78 1.24
CA PHE A 41 -12.24 -10.03 0.15
C PHE A 41 -12.97 -8.71 -0.08
N MET A 42 -14.30 -8.74 -0.27
CA MET A 42 -15.09 -7.53 -0.46
C MET A 42 -14.93 -6.51 0.67
N ILE A 43 -14.99 -6.96 1.93
CA ILE A 43 -14.82 -6.09 3.10
C ILE A 43 -13.42 -5.48 3.11
N SER A 44 -12.37 -6.27 2.85
CA SER A 44 -11.00 -5.75 2.81
C SER A 44 -10.79 -4.71 1.72
N THR A 45 -11.37 -4.93 0.53
CA THR A 45 -11.30 -4.01 -0.60
C THR A 45 -12.02 -2.70 -0.26
N ILE A 46 -13.27 -2.78 0.23
CA ILE A 46 -14.04 -1.59 0.63
C ILE A 46 -13.31 -0.82 1.74
N LEU A 47 -12.81 -1.53 2.75
CA LEU A 47 -12.07 -0.90 3.85
C LEU A 47 -10.81 -0.18 3.33
N SER A 48 -10.05 -0.80 2.41
CA SER A 48 -8.87 -0.16 1.83
C SER A 48 -9.22 1.13 1.07
N ILE A 49 -10.29 1.11 0.27
CA ILE A 49 -10.78 2.27 -0.49
C ILE A 49 -11.19 3.40 0.46
N VAL A 50 -11.94 3.06 1.52
CA VAL A 50 -12.38 4.03 2.52
C VAL A 50 -11.20 4.61 3.27
N ILE A 51 -10.26 3.78 3.74
CA ILE A 51 -9.09 4.26 4.48
C ILE A 51 -8.26 5.21 3.61
N PHE A 52 -7.87 4.80 2.41
CA PHE A 52 -7.01 5.64 1.55
C PHE A 52 -7.74 6.87 1.01
N GLY A 53 -9.02 6.73 0.64
CA GLY A 53 -9.83 7.86 0.18
C GLY A 53 -10.08 8.89 1.28
N VAL A 54 -10.42 8.45 2.50
CA VAL A 54 -10.62 9.34 3.66
C VAL A 54 -9.30 9.95 4.11
N LEU A 55 -8.21 9.18 4.16
CA LEU A 55 -6.89 9.70 4.55
C LEU A 55 -6.50 10.91 3.68
N VAL A 56 -6.69 10.80 2.36
CA VAL A 56 -6.38 11.89 1.43
C VAL A 56 -7.44 12.99 1.51
N GLY A 57 -8.73 12.64 1.49
CA GLY A 57 -9.84 13.59 1.54
C GLY A 57 -9.87 14.46 2.79
N VAL A 58 -9.47 13.89 3.93
CA VAL A 58 -9.41 14.59 5.22
C VAL A 58 -8.07 15.29 5.41
N SER A 59 -6.98 14.88 4.74
CA SER A 59 -5.66 15.52 4.95
C SER A 59 -5.67 17.05 4.81
N GLY A 60 -6.42 17.60 3.84
CA GLY A 60 -6.58 19.05 3.68
C GLY A 60 -7.50 19.70 4.72
N ALA A 61 -8.45 18.96 5.28
CA ALA A 61 -9.41 19.44 6.27
C ALA A 61 -8.99 19.12 7.72
N LEU A 62 -7.96 18.31 7.92
CA LEU A 62 -7.53 17.83 9.24
C LEU A 62 -7.20 18.99 10.18
N PRO A 63 -6.49 20.06 9.76
CA PRO A 63 -6.28 21.24 10.61
C PRO A 63 -7.60 21.89 11.04
N SER A 64 -8.56 22.05 10.12
CA SER A 64 -9.85 22.68 10.39
C SER A 64 -10.81 21.83 11.25
N LEU A 65 -10.61 20.51 11.31
CA LEU A 65 -11.39 19.63 12.19
C LEU A 65 -10.95 19.75 13.67
N PHE A 66 -9.79 20.33 13.91
CA PHE A 66 -9.26 20.60 15.25
C PHE A 66 -9.23 22.10 15.59
N SER A 67 -9.65 23.00 14.69
CA SER A 67 -9.82 24.42 14.98
C SER A 67 -11.18 24.65 15.65
N SER A 68 -11.18 24.88 16.96
CA SER A 68 -12.30 25.55 17.64
C SER A 68 -12.15 27.06 17.48
N THR A 69 -13.28 27.76 17.31
CA THR A 69 -13.29 29.22 17.44
C THR A 69 -13.23 29.55 18.92
N ASP A 70 -12.07 30.01 19.38
CA ASP A 70 -11.83 30.23 20.80
C ASP A 70 -12.28 31.65 21.20
N LYS A 71 -13.04 31.76 22.30
CA LYS A 71 -13.37 33.07 22.89
C LYS A 71 -12.19 33.55 23.71
N VAL A 72 -11.61 34.68 23.32
CA VAL A 72 -10.37 35.19 23.92
C VAL A 72 -10.58 36.61 24.43
N ALA A 73 -10.32 36.86 25.71
CA ALA A 73 -10.36 38.21 26.27
C ALA A 73 -9.13 39.01 25.81
N VAL A 74 -9.34 40.22 25.31
CA VAL A 74 -8.25 41.05 24.77
C VAL A 74 -8.26 42.46 25.33
N THR A 75 -7.08 42.86 25.79
CA THR A 75 -6.77 44.27 26.09
C THR A 75 -6.56 45.05 24.79
N SER A 76 -6.49 46.38 24.84
CA SER A 76 -6.26 47.23 23.66
C SER A 76 -4.99 46.88 22.87
N ALA A 77 -3.91 46.47 23.55
CA ALA A 77 -2.69 45.97 22.93
C ALA A 77 -2.87 44.55 22.35
N GLY A 78 -3.56 43.67 23.08
CA GLY A 78 -3.88 42.31 22.62
C GLY A 78 -4.78 42.29 21.39
N ALA A 79 -5.74 43.22 21.30
CA ALA A 79 -6.67 43.33 20.18
C ALA A 79 -5.97 43.62 18.85
N LYS A 80 -4.87 44.38 18.87
CA LYS A 80 -4.02 44.60 17.68
C LYS A 80 -3.21 43.36 17.31
N ALA A 81 -2.80 42.57 18.30
CA ALA A 81 -1.99 41.37 18.08
C ALA A 81 -2.80 40.22 17.44
N ILE A 82 -4.12 40.20 17.65
CA ILE A 82 -5.03 39.21 17.04
C ILE A 82 -5.84 39.76 15.86
N GLU A 83 -5.54 40.98 15.41
CA GLU A 83 -6.23 41.62 14.30
C GLU A 83 -5.96 40.85 12.99
N GLY A 84 -7.01 40.32 12.36
CA GLY A 84 -6.91 39.49 11.15
C GLY A 84 -6.88 37.98 11.38
N LEU A 85 -7.08 37.51 12.61
CA LEU A 85 -7.26 36.08 12.91
C LEU A 85 -8.75 35.71 12.88
N ASP A 86 -9.18 34.99 11.84
CA ASP A 86 -10.60 34.63 11.62
C ASP A 86 -11.14 33.57 12.60
N ASP A 87 -10.25 32.84 13.30
CA ASP A 87 -10.58 31.74 14.21
C ASP A 87 -10.71 32.17 15.68
N ILE A 88 -10.67 33.47 15.98
CA ILE A 88 -10.73 34.00 17.36
C ILE A 88 -11.93 34.94 17.51
N GLU A 89 -12.73 34.74 18.55
CA GLU A 89 -13.78 35.69 18.93
C GLU A 89 -13.26 36.63 20.06
N PRO A 90 -12.89 37.88 19.74
CA PRO A 90 -12.33 38.80 20.73
C PRO A 90 -13.38 39.34 21.69
N VAL A 91 -13.11 39.23 23.00
CA VAL A 91 -13.89 39.88 24.06
C VAL A 91 -13.07 41.03 24.62
N ALA A 92 -13.43 42.26 24.26
CA ALA A 92 -12.72 43.45 24.74
C ALA A 92 -12.85 43.57 26.27
N VAL A 93 -11.73 43.83 26.94
CA VAL A 93 -11.64 44.08 28.38
C VAL A 93 -10.81 45.33 28.65
N ASP A 94 -11.15 46.05 29.71
CA ASP A 94 -10.52 47.33 30.02
C ASP A 94 -9.15 47.15 30.70
N ASP A 95 -8.98 46.07 31.48
CA ASP A 95 -7.75 45.80 32.21
C ASP A 95 -7.39 44.30 32.35
N VAL A 96 -6.14 44.05 32.77
CA VAL A 96 -5.58 42.71 32.96
C VAL A 96 -6.26 41.95 34.10
N GLY A 97 -6.82 42.65 35.09
CA GLY A 97 -7.56 42.06 36.21
C GLY A 97 -8.92 41.49 35.77
N GLU A 98 -9.63 42.23 34.93
CA GLU A 98 -10.86 41.77 34.27
C GLU A 98 -10.58 40.56 33.37
N ALA A 99 -9.53 40.64 32.55
CA ALA A 99 -9.08 39.53 31.71
C ALA A 99 -8.83 38.23 32.53
N LYS A 100 -8.11 38.35 33.65
CA LYS A 100 -7.87 37.23 34.59
C LYS A 100 -9.15 36.70 35.20
N SER A 101 -10.10 37.56 35.56
CA SER A 101 -11.39 37.15 36.11
C SER A 101 -12.22 36.36 35.10
N LEU A 102 -12.23 36.77 33.84
CA LEU A 102 -12.94 36.05 32.77
C LEU A 102 -12.33 34.67 32.51
N VAL A 103 -11.01 34.55 32.47
CA VAL A 103 -10.30 33.26 32.33
C VAL A 103 -10.54 32.36 33.56
N THR A 104 -10.49 32.92 34.76
CA THR A 104 -10.71 32.16 36.02
C THR A 104 -12.16 31.72 36.18
N SER A 105 -13.11 32.47 35.62
CA SER A 105 -14.53 32.11 35.60
C SER A 105 -14.93 31.23 34.41
N GLU A 106 -13.96 30.79 33.61
CA GLU A 106 -14.15 29.93 32.42
C GLU A 106 -15.16 30.53 31.40
N LYS A 107 -15.35 31.86 31.40
CA LYS A 107 -16.19 32.59 30.42
C LYS A 107 -15.49 32.81 29.09
N VAL A 108 -14.16 32.85 29.13
CA VAL A 108 -13.24 32.89 27.97
C VAL A 108 -12.18 31.82 28.20
N GLU A 109 -11.64 31.28 27.11
CA GLU A 109 -10.68 30.18 27.15
C GLU A 109 -9.27 30.68 27.47
N ALA A 110 -8.93 31.86 26.95
CA ALA A 110 -7.66 32.52 27.18
C ALA A 110 -7.83 34.05 27.21
N ALA A 111 -6.78 34.75 27.64
CA ALA A 111 -6.69 36.19 27.50
C ALA A 111 -5.35 36.62 26.92
N VAL A 112 -5.36 37.58 25.99
CA VAL A 112 -4.16 38.23 25.44
C VAL A 112 -4.02 39.62 26.05
N VAL A 113 -2.98 39.77 26.86
CA VAL A 113 -2.71 40.99 27.65
C VAL A 113 -1.36 41.57 27.25
N GLU A 114 -1.20 42.88 27.40
CA GLU A 114 0.10 43.54 27.17
C GLU A 114 1.17 42.98 28.13
N SER A 115 2.37 42.71 27.60
CA SER A 115 3.51 42.26 28.39
C SER A 115 4.81 42.80 27.82
N THR A 116 5.53 43.56 28.65
CA THR A 116 6.87 44.08 28.35
C THR A 116 7.96 43.03 28.44
N ASP A 117 7.68 41.91 29.10
CA ASP A 117 8.63 40.80 29.28
C ASP A 117 8.60 39.83 28.09
N SER A 118 7.60 39.96 27.21
CA SER A 118 7.40 39.12 26.04
C SER A 118 7.97 39.78 24.78
N PRO A 119 8.77 39.08 23.96
CA PRO A 119 9.25 39.57 22.67
C PRO A 119 8.12 39.94 21.69
N THR A 120 6.94 39.35 21.84
CA THR A 120 5.75 39.65 21.03
C THR A 120 4.99 40.88 21.53
N GLY A 121 5.37 41.45 22.67
CA GLY A 121 4.66 42.56 23.34
C GLY A 121 3.38 42.14 24.07
N VAL A 122 3.02 40.85 24.02
CA VAL A 122 1.80 40.31 24.65
C VAL A 122 2.09 39.02 25.42
N ALA A 123 1.30 38.76 26.46
CA ALA A 123 1.26 37.50 27.19
C ALA A 123 -0.10 36.84 27.05
N VAL A 124 -0.10 35.52 26.93
CA VAL A 124 -1.32 34.70 26.91
C VAL A 124 -1.56 34.12 28.30
N LEU A 125 -2.74 34.39 28.86
CA LEU A 125 -3.18 33.87 30.14
C LEU A 125 -4.22 32.77 29.89
N SER A 126 -3.99 31.57 30.43
CA SER A 126 -4.95 30.47 30.37
C SER A 126 -5.03 29.77 31.72
N LEU A 127 -6.13 29.05 31.96
CA LEU A 127 -6.42 28.50 33.29
C LEU A 127 -5.69 27.19 33.58
N ARG A 128 -5.62 26.27 32.61
CA ARG A 128 -5.16 24.88 32.84
C ARG A 128 -4.13 24.38 31.83
N SER A 129 -4.22 24.83 30.58
CA SER A 129 -3.33 24.41 29.48
C SER A 129 -3.07 25.58 28.55
N ALA A 130 -1.91 25.57 27.91
CA ALA A 130 -1.55 26.57 26.91
C ALA A 130 -2.47 26.42 25.67
N PRO A 131 -3.10 27.51 25.18
CA PRO A 131 -3.89 27.47 23.95
C PRO A 131 -2.94 27.48 22.75
N GLU A 132 -2.54 26.29 22.28
CA GLU A 132 -1.52 26.10 21.24
C GLU A 132 -1.88 26.79 19.92
N SER A 133 -3.16 26.82 19.54
CA SER A 133 -3.71 27.52 18.37
C SER A 133 -3.41 29.03 18.44
N LEU A 134 -3.83 29.67 19.54
CA LEU A 134 -3.65 31.09 19.81
C LEU A 134 -2.16 31.45 19.94
N ILE A 135 -1.37 30.62 20.61
CA ILE A 135 0.08 30.83 20.74
C ILE A 135 0.77 30.72 19.38
N GLY A 136 0.39 29.75 18.55
CA GLY A 136 0.89 29.59 17.19
C GLY A 136 0.61 30.82 16.34
N SER A 137 -0.60 31.37 16.41
CA SER A 137 -0.99 32.57 15.65
C SER A 137 -0.31 33.85 16.15
N LEU A 138 0.05 33.92 17.43
CA LEU A 138 0.77 35.05 18.03
C LEU A 138 2.29 34.91 17.96
N SER A 139 2.81 33.81 17.42
CA SER A 139 4.24 33.56 17.33
C SER A 139 4.89 34.39 16.22
N LEU A 140 6.04 34.99 16.53
CA LEU A 140 6.88 35.60 15.50
C LEU A 140 7.64 34.50 14.76
N THR A 141 7.17 34.16 13.57
CA THR A 141 7.88 33.23 12.68
C THR A 141 9.03 33.98 12.00
N PRO A 142 10.29 33.53 12.12
CA PRO A 142 11.39 34.14 11.40
C PRO A 142 11.15 34.03 9.89
N GLU A 143 11.65 35.00 9.13
CA GLU A 143 11.58 34.94 7.67
C GLU A 143 12.35 33.70 7.17
N VAL A 144 11.65 32.83 6.47
CA VAL A 144 12.22 31.62 5.88
C VAL A 144 12.44 31.88 4.40
N GLU A 145 13.69 32.06 4.00
CA GLU A 145 14.08 32.05 2.60
C GLU A 145 14.38 30.61 2.16
N LEU A 146 13.55 30.08 1.25
CA LEU A 146 13.81 28.79 0.63
C LEU A 146 14.94 28.96 -0.38
N LEU A 147 16.09 28.35 -0.09
CA LEU A 147 17.24 28.34 -0.99
C LEU A 147 17.04 27.44 -2.22
N ASP A 148 16.03 26.58 -2.18
CA ASP A 148 15.57 25.74 -3.30
C ASP A 148 14.03 25.71 -3.31
N PRO A 149 13.38 26.70 -3.96
CA PRO A 149 11.92 26.79 -4.01
C PRO A 149 11.27 25.72 -4.90
N ASP A 150 12.05 25.04 -5.75
CA ASP A 150 11.56 24.00 -6.65
C ASP A 150 11.63 22.59 -6.03
N ALA A 151 12.24 22.45 -4.85
CA ALA A 151 12.34 21.18 -4.14
C ALA A 151 10.95 20.64 -3.74
N PRO A 152 10.68 19.33 -3.91
CA PRO A 152 9.44 18.72 -3.45
C PRO A 152 9.24 18.90 -1.95
N ASP A 153 8.01 19.24 -1.55
CA ASP A 153 7.67 19.38 -0.13
C ASP A 153 8.06 18.10 0.65
N PRO A 154 8.83 18.21 1.76
CA PRO A 154 9.30 17.04 2.50
C PRO A 154 8.17 16.17 3.06
N THR A 155 7.05 16.79 3.45
CA THR A 155 5.89 16.08 3.99
C THR A 155 5.19 15.31 2.88
N LEU A 156 4.98 15.92 1.71
CA LEU A 156 4.40 15.24 0.55
C LEU A 156 5.28 14.09 0.05
N THR A 157 6.59 14.30 0.02
CA THR A 157 7.57 13.25 -0.31
C THR A 157 7.42 12.04 0.60
N TYR A 158 7.37 12.26 1.92
CA TYR A 158 7.19 11.19 2.89
C TYR A 158 5.84 10.49 2.73
N LEU A 159 4.75 11.24 2.54
CA LEU A 159 3.41 10.69 2.36
C LEU A 159 3.26 9.85 1.08
N ILE A 160 3.91 10.25 -0.01
CA ILE A 160 3.88 9.49 -1.27
C ILE A 160 4.69 8.19 -1.13
N GLY A 161 5.90 8.27 -0.58
CA GLY A 161 6.73 7.08 -0.32
C GLY A 161 6.02 6.09 0.61
N LEU A 162 5.42 6.58 1.69
CA LEU A 162 4.61 5.79 2.61
C LEU A 162 3.38 5.22 1.91
N GLY A 163 2.64 6.03 1.14
CA GLY A 163 1.41 5.62 0.46
C GLY A 163 1.64 4.50 -0.55
N LEU A 164 2.56 4.69 -1.51
CA LEU A 164 2.91 3.67 -2.52
C LEU A 164 3.45 2.40 -1.85
N GLY A 165 4.30 2.61 -0.84
CA GLY A 165 4.86 1.58 -0.01
C GLY A 165 3.83 0.71 0.70
N LEU A 166 2.91 1.36 1.40
CA LEU A 166 1.84 0.74 2.16
C LEU A 166 0.90 -0.02 1.24
N VAL A 167 0.54 0.54 0.09
CA VAL A 167 -0.30 -0.13 -0.92
C VAL A 167 0.38 -1.41 -1.41
N PHE A 168 1.67 -1.34 -1.79
CA PHE A 168 2.43 -2.52 -2.21
C PHE A 168 2.48 -3.58 -1.10
N PHE A 169 2.83 -3.16 0.12
CA PHE A 169 2.94 -4.02 1.29
C PHE A 169 1.62 -4.71 1.64
N MET A 170 0.52 -3.96 1.70
CA MET A 170 -0.81 -4.50 1.98
C MET A 170 -1.26 -5.47 0.88
N ALA A 171 -1.00 -5.16 -0.39
CA ALA A 171 -1.30 -6.07 -1.49
C ALA A 171 -0.48 -7.38 -1.38
N ALA A 172 0.83 -7.26 -1.19
CA ALA A 172 1.73 -8.41 -1.05
C ALA A 172 1.32 -9.32 0.12
N MET A 173 0.97 -8.74 1.28
CA MET A 173 0.50 -9.50 2.44
C MET A 173 -0.87 -10.14 2.22
N THR A 174 -1.84 -9.35 1.76
CA THR A 174 -3.23 -9.80 1.62
C THR A 174 -3.32 -10.91 0.58
N PHE A 175 -2.79 -10.66 -0.62
CA PHE A 175 -2.88 -11.62 -1.70
C PHE A 175 -1.84 -12.75 -1.58
N GLY A 176 -0.68 -12.50 -0.97
CA GLY A 176 0.31 -13.54 -0.66
C GLY A 176 -0.24 -14.60 0.31
N ASN A 177 -0.88 -14.17 1.39
CA ASN A 177 -1.55 -15.12 2.30
C ASN A 177 -2.75 -15.80 1.65
N THR A 178 -3.51 -15.07 0.83
CA THR A 178 -4.67 -15.56 0.07
C THR A 178 -4.30 -16.68 -0.90
N ILE A 179 -3.23 -16.52 -1.69
CA ILE A 179 -2.77 -17.58 -2.60
C ILE A 179 -2.23 -18.77 -1.80
N ALA A 180 -1.49 -18.49 -0.73
CA ALA A 180 -0.88 -19.52 0.08
C ALA A 180 -1.93 -20.40 0.79
N SER A 181 -2.95 -19.79 1.40
CA SER A 181 -4.04 -20.53 2.04
C SER A 181 -4.82 -21.37 1.02
N SER A 182 -5.13 -20.83 -0.15
CA SER A 182 -5.87 -21.53 -1.21
C SER A 182 -5.12 -22.73 -1.77
N VAL A 183 -3.79 -22.65 -1.92
CA VAL A 183 -2.98 -23.80 -2.35
C VAL A 183 -3.02 -24.92 -1.29
N VAL A 184 -2.94 -24.58 -0.01
CA VAL A 184 -2.99 -25.57 1.07
C VAL A 184 -4.38 -26.17 1.22
N GLU A 185 -5.43 -25.35 1.19
CA GLU A 185 -6.84 -25.78 1.23
C GLU A 185 -7.15 -26.72 0.07
N GLU A 186 -6.68 -26.40 -1.14
CA GLU A 186 -6.81 -27.30 -2.28
C GLU A 186 -6.13 -28.63 -1.99
N LYS A 187 -4.85 -28.61 -1.54
CA LYS A 187 -4.08 -29.82 -1.16
C LYS A 187 -4.78 -30.68 -0.11
N GLN A 188 -5.45 -30.07 0.86
CA GLN A 188 -6.19 -30.77 1.92
C GLN A 188 -7.52 -31.34 1.44
N SER A 189 -8.19 -30.64 0.53
CA SER A 189 -9.44 -31.11 -0.03
C SER A 189 -9.17 -32.25 -1.03
N ARG A 190 -10.05 -33.26 -1.06
CA ARG A 190 -10.04 -34.34 -2.08
C ARG A 190 -10.13 -33.83 -3.54
N ILE A 191 -10.18 -32.51 -3.73
CA ILE A 191 -10.28 -31.81 -5.00
C ILE A 191 -8.96 -31.92 -5.78
N VAL A 192 -7.78 -32.09 -5.16
CA VAL A 192 -6.51 -32.26 -5.91
C VAL A 192 -6.50 -33.52 -6.78
N GLU A 193 -7.07 -34.64 -6.30
CA GLU A 193 -7.15 -35.89 -7.08
C GLU A 193 -8.03 -35.71 -8.34
N ILE A 194 -9.07 -34.87 -8.25
CA ILE A 194 -9.98 -34.55 -9.37
C ILE A 194 -9.36 -33.50 -10.31
N LEU A 195 -8.66 -32.49 -9.77
CA LEU A 195 -8.01 -31.42 -10.54
C LEU A 195 -6.75 -31.90 -11.27
N LEU A 196 -5.92 -32.73 -10.65
CA LEU A 196 -4.71 -33.30 -11.29
C LEU A 196 -5.04 -34.41 -12.29
N ALA A 197 -6.17 -35.10 -12.14
CA ALA A 197 -6.66 -36.06 -13.13
C ALA A 197 -7.08 -35.38 -14.45
N SER A 198 -7.34 -34.05 -14.44
CA SER A 198 -7.84 -33.30 -15.59
C SER A 198 -6.88 -32.22 -16.11
N THR A 199 -5.96 -31.69 -15.29
CA THR A 199 -5.08 -30.57 -15.67
C THR A 199 -3.68 -30.66 -15.04
N SER A 200 -2.63 -30.23 -15.76
CA SER A 200 -1.25 -30.23 -15.23
C SER A 200 -1.04 -29.25 -14.06
N ALA A 201 -0.17 -29.61 -13.10
CA ALA A 201 0.14 -28.77 -11.93
C ALA A 201 0.64 -27.36 -12.28
N ARG A 202 1.34 -27.21 -13.42
CA ARG A 202 1.78 -25.90 -13.94
C ARG A 202 0.61 -24.99 -14.25
N VAL A 203 -0.41 -25.50 -14.95
CA VAL A 203 -1.61 -24.71 -15.32
C VAL A 203 -2.34 -24.21 -14.08
N LEU A 204 -2.45 -25.05 -13.05
CA LEU A 204 -3.10 -24.67 -11.79
C LEU A 204 -2.33 -23.54 -11.10
N MET A 205 -1.01 -23.67 -10.97
CA MET A 205 -0.16 -22.66 -10.32
C MET A 205 -0.18 -21.34 -11.10
N PHE A 206 0.06 -21.36 -12.41
CA PHE A 206 0.05 -20.16 -13.24
C PHE A 206 -1.33 -19.48 -13.24
N GLY A 207 -2.41 -20.26 -13.34
CA GLY A 207 -3.77 -19.73 -13.28
C GLY A 207 -4.04 -19.00 -11.96
N LYS A 208 -3.62 -19.57 -10.82
CA LYS A 208 -3.75 -18.93 -9.50
C LYS A 208 -2.93 -17.64 -9.38
N VAL A 209 -1.66 -17.67 -9.79
CA VAL A 209 -0.78 -16.49 -9.74
C VAL A 209 -1.34 -15.36 -10.60
N MET A 210 -1.80 -15.67 -11.82
CA MET A 210 -2.40 -14.67 -12.71
C MET A 210 -3.72 -14.13 -12.18
N ALA A 211 -4.61 -14.99 -11.66
CA ALA A 211 -5.86 -14.55 -11.05
C ALA A 211 -5.63 -13.60 -9.87
N CYS A 212 -4.72 -13.94 -8.95
CA CYS A 212 -4.37 -13.06 -7.83
C CYS A 212 -3.74 -11.75 -8.31
N THR A 213 -2.91 -11.78 -9.35
CA THR A 213 -2.30 -10.58 -9.92
C THR A 213 -3.35 -9.65 -10.52
N ILE A 214 -4.32 -10.18 -11.25
CA ILE A 214 -5.43 -9.39 -11.83
C ILE A 214 -6.27 -8.76 -10.71
N LEU A 215 -6.59 -9.53 -9.65
CA LEU A 215 -7.36 -9.01 -8.51
C LEU A 215 -6.59 -7.94 -7.72
N ALA A 216 -5.29 -8.14 -7.49
CA ALA A 216 -4.44 -7.16 -6.81
C ALA A 216 -4.35 -5.87 -7.61
N PHE A 217 -4.15 -5.98 -8.92
CA PHE A 217 -4.14 -4.83 -9.81
C PHE A 217 -5.49 -4.10 -9.83
N ALA A 218 -6.61 -4.83 -9.88
CA ALA A 218 -7.94 -4.24 -9.82
C ALA A 218 -8.20 -3.52 -8.48
N GLN A 219 -7.78 -4.11 -7.37
CA GLN A 219 -7.90 -3.49 -6.04
C GLN A 219 -7.10 -2.19 -5.97
N ILE A 220 -5.85 -2.20 -6.44
CA ILE A 220 -5.00 -1.01 -6.46
C ILE A 220 -5.55 0.07 -7.38
N GLY A 221 -6.03 -0.29 -8.57
CA GLY A 221 -6.68 0.66 -9.46
C GLY A 221 -7.88 1.34 -8.79
N LEU A 222 -8.68 0.57 -8.04
CA LEU A 222 -9.81 1.10 -7.29
C LEU A 222 -9.37 1.98 -6.11
N THR A 223 -8.30 1.62 -5.40
CA THR A 223 -7.67 2.46 -4.38
C THR A 223 -7.13 3.77 -4.97
N ALA A 224 -6.49 3.72 -6.14
CA ALA A 224 -5.97 4.89 -6.83
C ALA A 224 -7.11 5.86 -7.22
N VAL A 225 -8.22 5.35 -7.75
CA VAL A 225 -9.42 6.16 -8.03
C VAL A 225 -9.96 6.81 -6.75
N ALA A 226 -9.97 6.10 -5.63
CA ALA A 226 -10.42 6.64 -4.35
C ALA A 226 -9.51 7.76 -3.83
N VAL A 227 -8.19 7.59 -3.96
CA VAL A 227 -7.19 8.60 -3.63
C VAL A 227 -7.36 9.85 -4.49
N LEU A 228 -7.51 9.69 -5.81
CA LEU A 228 -7.73 10.81 -6.73
C LEU A 228 -9.04 11.54 -6.44
N ALA A 229 -10.12 10.80 -6.14
CA ALA A 229 -11.40 11.39 -5.74
C ALA A 229 -11.29 12.14 -4.40
N GLY A 230 -10.57 11.60 -3.43
CA GLY A 230 -10.28 12.27 -2.16
C GLY A 230 -9.51 13.57 -2.36
N ALA A 231 -8.45 13.54 -3.18
CA ALA A 231 -7.65 14.72 -3.50
C ALA A 231 -8.46 15.82 -4.19
N ALA A 232 -9.35 15.45 -5.12
CA ALA A 232 -10.24 16.38 -5.81
C ALA A 232 -11.22 17.06 -4.85
N VAL A 233 -11.74 16.34 -3.85
CA VAL A 233 -12.64 16.92 -2.82
C VAL A 233 -11.89 17.87 -1.89
N SER A 234 -10.63 17.59 -1.57
CA SER A 234 -9.80 18.46 -0.73
C SER A 234 -9.28 19.72 -1.45
N GLY A 235 -9.47 19.85 -2.76
CA GLY A 235 -8.90 20.95 -3.55
C GLY A 235 -7.39 20.87 -3.77
N ASN A 236 -6.80 19.68 -3.61
CA ASN A 236 -5.35 19.45 -3.72
C ASN A 236 -4.92 19.24 -5.19
N ASP A 237 -5.00 20.28 -6.01
CA ASP A 237 -4.61 20.23 -7.44
C ASP A 237 -3.13 19.83 -7.64
N PHE A 238 -2.26 20.15 -6.68
CA PHE A 238 -0.84 19.80 -6.68
C PHE A 238 -0.59 18.28 -6.63
N VAL A 239 -1.46 17.52 -5.97
CA VAL A 239 -1.34 16.05 -5.84
C VAL A 239 -1.67 15.35 -7.16
N LEU A 240 -2.55 15.92 -7.98
CA LEU A 240 -2.97 15.31 -9.25
C LEU A 240 -1.87 15.34 -10.32
N GLY A 241 -1.08 16.42 -10.36
CA GLY A 241 0.01 16.58 -11.33
C GLY A 241 1.30 15.84 -10.96
N SER A 242 1.68 15.88 -9.68
CA SER A 242 2.98 15.39 -9.21
C SER A 242 3.05 13.86 -9.00
N VAL A 243 1.90 13.20 -8.83
CA VAL A 243 1.85 11.75 -8.51
C VAL A 243 1.59 10.88 -9.75
N ALA A 244 1.18 11.47 -10.87
CA ALA A 244 0.85 10.74 -12.09
C ALA A 244 2.04 9.95 -12.65
N GLU A 245 3.21 10.57 -12.74
CA GLU A 245 4.43 9.93 -13.27
C GLU A 245 4.96 8.82 -12.34
N PRO A 246 5.07 9.01 -11.00
CA PRO A 246 5.36 7.92 -10.07
C PRO A 246 4.39 6.74 -10.21
N ILE A 247 3.08 6.99 -10.34
CA ILE A 247 2.07 5.93 -10.52
C ILE A 247 2.29 5.18 -11.83
N ALA A 248 2.64 5.88 -12.91
CA ALA A 248 2.88 5.24 -14.20
C ALA A 248 4.03 4.22 -14.15
N TRP A 249 5.09 4.52 -13.38
CA TRP A 249 6.19 3.57 -13.11
C TRP A 249 5.83 2.52 -12.07
N PHE A 250 5.02 2.88 -11.06
CA PHE A 250 4.55 1.95 -10.03
C PHE A 250 3.78 0.79 -10.66
N VAL A 251 2.89 1.05 -11.61
CA VAL A 251 2.03 0.02 -12.24
C VAL A 251 2.79 -1.19 -12.81
N PRO A 252 3.73 -1.03 -13.77
CA PRO A 252 4.43 -2.17 -14.36
C PRO A 252 5.38 -2.84 -13.36
N LEU A 253 6.04 -2.08 -12.49
CA LEU A 253 6.90 -2.64 -11.43
C LEU A 253 6.07 -3.44 -10.41
N PHE A 254 4.91 -2.91 -10.03
CA PHE A 254 3.95 -3.57 -9.16
C PHE A 254 3.51 -4.90 -9.76
N VAL A 255 3.05 -4.92 -11.01
CA VAL A 255 2.55 -6.14 -11.64
C VAL A 255 3.63 -7.22 -11.69
N ILE A 256 4.83 -6.88 -12.15
CA ILE A 256 5.93 -7.86 -12.29
C ILE A 256 6.45 -8.31 -10.92
N GLY A 257 6.60 -7.39 -9.97
CA GLY A 257 7.05 -7.70 -8.62
C GLY A 257 6.02 -8.49 -7.82
N PHE A 258 4.73 -8.20 -8.02
CA PHE A 258 3.64 -8.93 -7.41
C PHE A 258 3.56 -10.38 -7.92
N ILE A 259 3.76 -10.61 -9.23
CA ILE A 259 3.86 -11.98 -9.79
C ILE A 259 4.98 -12.77 -9.10
N MET A 260 6.15 -12.16 -8.87
CA MET A 260 7.25 -12.79 -8.14
C MET A 260 6.84 -13.16 -6.72
N VAL A 261 6.25 -12.23 -5.97
CA VAL A 261 5.79 -12.46 -4.60
C VAL A 261 4.74 -13.58 -4.56
N ALA A 262 3.73 -13.52 -5.42
CA ALA A 262 2.68 -14.54 -5.52
C ALA A 262 3.26 -15.93 -5.85
N ALA A 263 4.26 -16.01 -6.74
CA ALA A 263 4.94 -17.26 -7.06
C ALA A 263 5.69 -17.83 -5.84
N LEU A 264 6.39 -16.98 -5.08
CA LEU A 264 7.09 -17.41 -3.86
C LEU A 264 6.12 -17.91 -2.79
N TYR A 265 5.00 -17.21 -2.56
CA TYR A 265 3.97 -17.66 -1.62
C TYR A 265 3.32 -18.97 -2.06
N ALA A 266 3.02 -19.13 -3.35
CA ALA A 266 2.52 -20.40 -3.88
C ALA A 266 3.51 -21.55 -3.68
N ALA A 267 4.82 -21.29 -3.86
CA ALA A 267 5.86 -22.28 -3.59
C ALA A 267 5.92 -22.66 -2.11
N ALA A 268 5.94 -21.68 -1.19
CA ALA A 268 5.94 -21.94 0.25
C ALA A 268 4.73 -22.76 0.70
N ALA A 269 3.55 -22.36 0.24
CA ALA A 269 2.30 -23.07 0.53
C ALA A 269 2.33 -24.53 0.04
N SER A 270 2.91 -24.79 -1.12
CA SER A 270 2.98 -26.16 -1.64
C SER A 270 3.76 -27.11 -0.73
N MET A 271 4.73 -26.59 0.06
CA MET A 271 5.61 -27.37 0.94
C MET A 271 4.95 -27.82 2.25
N VAL A 272 3.78 -27.25 2.60
CA VAL A 272 3.04 -27.62 3.81
C VAL A 272 1.76 -28.37 3.45
N SER A 273 1.26 -29.13 4.43
CA SER A 273 0.02 -29.92 4.28
C SER A 273 -1.13 -29.32 5.11
N ARG A 274 -0.85 -28.29 5.91
CA ARG A 274 -1.77 -27.69 6.86
C ARG A 274 -1.62 -26.17 6.92
N VAL A 275 -2.74 -25.46 7.05
CA VAL A 275 -2.76 -23.99 7.05
C VAL A 275 -2.09 -23.45 8.32
N GLU A 276 -2.14 -24.21 9.41
CA GLU A 276 -1.47 -23.92 10.68
C GLU A 276 0.07 -23.89 10.54
N ASP A 277 0.61 -24.59 9.54
CA ASP A 277 2.06 -24.63 9.27
C ASP A 277 2.50 -23.55 8.27
N LEU A 278 1.54 -22.86 7.64
CA LEU A 278 1.79 -21.84 6.62
C LEU A 278 2.67 -20.69 7.14
N PRO A 279 2.45 -20.13 8.37
CA PRO A 279 3.30 -19.05 8.87
C PRO A 279 4.78 -19.43 8.86
N SER A 280 5.13 -20.65 9.27
CA SER A 280 6.53 -21.11 9.35
C SER A 280 7.27 -21.12 8.01
N THR A 281 6.55 -21.28 6.89
CA THR A 281 7.12 -21.29 5.54
C THR A 281 7.00 -19.95 4.82
N SER A 282 6.00 -19.14 5.20
CA SER A 282 5.76 -17.80 4.63
C SER A 282 6.55 -16.69 5.31
N THR A 283 6.95 -16.83 6.59
CA THR A 283 7.72 -15.80 7.32
C THR A 283 9.03 -15.38 6.60
N PRO A 284 9.84 -16.28 6.01
CA PRO A 284 11.02 -15.87 5.26
C PRO A 284 10.69 -15.00 4.05
N ILE A 285 9.61 -15.31 3.32
CA ILE A 285 9.14 -14.53 2.18
C ILE A 285 8.67 -13.16 2.65
N MET A 286 7.95 -13.13 3.77
CA MET A 286 7.49 -11.90 4.41
C MET A 286 8.67 -11.00 4.80
N MET A 287 9.74 -11.53 5.40
CA MET A 287 10.95 -10.78 5.72
C MET A 287 11.65 -10.23 4.47
N LEU A 288 11.66 -11.02 3.38
CA LEU A 288 12.22 -10.61 2.09
C LEU A 288 11.49 -9.39 1.48
N ILE A 289 10.22 -9.20 1.83
CA ILE A 289 9.40 -8.05 1.39
C ILE A 289 9.54 -6.89 2.38
N VAL A 290 9.41 -7.16 3.68
CA VAL A 290 9.42 -6.15 4.75
C VAL A 290 10.75 -5.42 4.82
N LEU A 291 11.89 -6.13 4.79
CA LEU A 291 13.19 -5.49 5.03
C LEU A 291 13.55 -4.46 3.94
N PRO A 292 13.47 -4.77 2.63
CA PRO A 292 13.74 -3.78 1.59
C PRO A 292 12.71 -2.65 1.59
N TYR A 293 11.44 -2.95 1.90
CA TYR A 293 10.39 -1.94 2.04
C TYR A 293 10.69 -0.95 3.18
N MET A 294 11.04 -1.46 4.36
CA MET A 294 11.44 -0.64 5.51
C MET A 294 12.66 0.22 5.17
N GLY A 295 13.60 -0.34 4.38
CA GLY A 295 14.75 0.39 3.88
C GLY A 295 14.36 1.63 3.06
N VAL A 296 13.35 1.52 2.19
CA VAL A 296 12.86 2.66 1.40
C VAL A 296 12.31 3.78 2.29
N ILE A 297 11.55 3.43 3.34
CA ILE A 297 10.98 4.42 4.26
C ILE A 297 12.08 5.09 5.09
N LEU A 298 12.92 4.28 5.74
CA LEU A 298 13.91 4.74 6.72
C LEU A 298 15.06 5.52 6.08
N PHE A 299 15.43 5.20 4.84
CA PHE A 299 16.54 5.82 4.12
C PHE A 299 16.08 6.69 2.95
N SER A 300 14.82 7.17 2.97
CA SER A 300 14.21 8.01 1.94
C SER A 300 14.99 9.30 1.61
N SER A 301 15.71 9.86 2.59
CA SER A 301 16.57 11.03 2.42
C SER A 301 18.00 10.71 1.95
N ASN A 302 18.38 9.43 1.87
CA ASN A 302 19.71 9.01 1.43
C ASN A 302 19.66 8.51 -0.02
N GLU A 303 20.11 9.37 -0.93
CA GLU A 303 20.10 9.11 -2.37
C GLU A 303 20.83 7.81 -2.75
N THR A 304 21.99 7.54 -2.15
CA THR A 304 22.79 6.33 -2.46
C THR A 304 22.06 5.05 -2.07
N VAL A 305 21.44 5.02 -0.89
CA VAL A 305 20.69 3.85 -0.43
C VAL A 305 19.45 3.64 -1.29
N MET A 306 18.74 4.72 -1.62
CA MET A 306 17.59 4.69 -2.53
C MET A 306 17.97 4.19 -3.93
N ALA A 307 19.14 4.57 -4.44
CA ALA A 307 19.65 4.07 -5.72
C ALA A 307 19.86 2.56 -5.69
N VAL A 308 20.47 2.01 -4.63
CA VAL A 308 20.65 0.56 -4.48
C VAL A 308 19.30 -0.16 -4.35
N LEU A 309 18.38 0.36 -3.54
CA LEU A 309 17.05 -0.22 -3.33
C LEU A 309 16.20 -0.24 -4.61
N SER A 310 16.46 0.67 -5.55
CA SER A 310 15.80 0.70 -6.86
C SER A 310 16.10 -0.54 -7.70
N TYR A 311 17.25 -1.17 -7.50
CA TYR A 311 17.66 -2.38 -8.22
C TYR A 311 17.37 -3.68 -7.47
N ILE A 312 16.99 -3.60 -6.19
CA ILE A 312 16.58 -4.76 -5.40
C ILE A 312 15.12 -5.12 -5.76
N PRO A 313 14.85 -6.32 -6.29
CA PRO A 313 13.53 -6.68 -6.85
C PRO A 313 12.34 -6.50 -5.89
N PHE A 314 12.55 -6.70 -4.58
CA PHE A 314 11.49 -6.60 -3.57
C PHE A 314 11.16 -5.17 -3.15
N SER A 315 12.06 -4.21 -3.36
CA SER A 315 11.85 -2.79 -3.08
C SER A 315 11.64 -1.96 -4.34
N ALA A 316 12.03 -2.44 -5.51
CA ALA A 316 11.99 -1.70 -6.78
C ALA A 316 10.62 -1.07 -7.07
N ALA A 317 9.53 -1.79 -6.77
CA ALA A 317 8.16 -1.31 -6.98
C ALA A 317 7.80 -0.06 -6.17
N VAL A 318 8.54 0.25 -5.10
CA VAL A 318 8.32 1.45 -4.26
C VAL A 318 9.47 2.45 -4.43
N ALA A 319 10.72 1.96 -4.44
CA ALA A 319 11.91 2.79 -4.52
C ALA A 319 12.00 3.60 -5.82
N VAL A 320 11.67 2.99 -6.96
CA VAL A 320 11.76 3.66 -8.27
C VAL A 320 10.73 4.78 -8.39
N PRO A 321 9.41 4.56 -8.16
CA PRO A 321 8.44 5.66 -8.16
C PRO A 321 8.78 6.80 -7.19
N MET A 322 9.35 6.47 -6.04
CA MET A 322 9.79 7.47 -5.07
C MET A 322 10.94 8.32 -5.61
N ARG A 323 11.94 7.71 -6.26
CA ARG A 323 13.01 8.48 -6.90
C ARG A 323 12.56 9.27 -8.13
N VAL A 324 11.57 8.75 -8.88
CA VAL A 324 10.90 9.47 -9.97
C VAL A 324 10.23 10.73 -9.43
N PHE A 325 9.47 10.60 -8.33
CA PHE A 325 8.86 11.74 -7.66
C PHE A 325 9.89 12.78 -7.21
N LEU A 326 11.03 12.32 -6.69
CA LEU A 326 12.13 13.18 -6.24
C LEU A 326 12.96 13.78 -7.38
N GLY A 327 12.75 13.37 -8.64
CA GLY A 327 13.59 13.80 -9.76
C GLY A 327 15.06 13.36 -9.67
N THR A 328 15.39 12.38 -8.84
CA THR A 328 16.77 11.90 -8.57
C THR A 328 17.16 10.69 -9.40
N ILE A 329 16.39 10.41 -10.46
CA ILE A 329 16.54 9.20 -11.26
C ILE A 329 16.63 9.55 -12.73
N GLU A 330 17.62 8.95 -13.40
CA GLU A 330 17.74 9.07 -14.84
C GLU A 330 16.68 8.21 -15.54
N TRP A 331 16.23 8.64 -16.72
CA TRP A 331 15.14 7.98 -17.46
C TRP A 331 15.38 6.49 -17.80
N TRP A 332 16.63 6.05 -17.85
CA TRP A 332 17.00 4.65 -18.15
C TRP A 332 17.04 3.75 -16.91
N GLU A 333 17.19 4.32 -15.71
CA GLU A 333 17.28 3.54 -14.46
C GLU A 333 15.98 2.77 -14.17
N PRO A 334 14.77 3.34 -14.32
CA PRO A 334 13.52 2.58 -14.13
C PRO A 334 13.40 1.39 -15.09
N LEU A 335 13.87 1.54 -16.33
CA LEU A 335 13.87 0.45 -17.31
C LEU A 335 14.84 -0.66 -16.91
N LEU A 336 16.03 -0.30 -16.39
CA LEU A 336 16.99 -1.28 -15.88
C LEU A 336 16.45 -2.01 -14.64
N SER A 337 15.84 -1.29 -13.70
CA SER A 337 15.16 -1.87 -12.55
C SER A 337 14.03 -2.81 -12.96
N LEU A 338 13.22 -2.42 -13.95
CA LEU A 338 12.17 -3.25 -14.51
C LEU A 338 12.73 -4.54 -15.15
N LEU A 339 13.85 -4.44 -15.87
CA LEU A 339 14.53 -5.59 -16.45
C LEU A 339 15.06 -6.55 -15.37
N ILE A 340 15.76 -6.03 -14.35
CA ILE A 340 16.26 -6.82 -13.23
C ILE A 340 15.11 -7.52 -12.51
N LEU A 341 14.02 -6.79 -12.26
CA LEU A 341 12.82 -7.31 -11.65
C LEU A 341 12.20 -8.42 -12.51
N ALA A 342 12.03 -8.20 -13.81
CA ALA A 342 11.47 -9.20 -14.73
C ALA A 342 12.31 -10.48 -14.80
N VAL A 343 13.64 -10.36 -14.86
CA VAL A 343 14.56 -11.52 -14.83
C VAL A 343 14.43 -12.26 -13.50
N THR A 344 14.41 -11.53 -12.39
CA THR A 344 14.26 -12.14 -11.05
C THR A 344 12.89 -12.83 -10.91
N THR A 345 11.82 -12.21 -11.39
CA THR A 345 10.47 -12.79 -11.43
C THR A 345 10.45 -14.08 -12.24
N LEU A 346 11.10 -14.11 -13.40
CA LEU A 346 11.20 -15.32 -14.22
C LEU A 346 11.94 -16.43 -13.48
N LEU A 347 13.07 -16.12 -12.83
CA LEU A 347 13.81 -17.09 -12.01
C LEU A 347 12.97 -17.60 -10.83
N ALA A 348 12.23 -16.71 -10.17
CA ALA A 348 11.33 -17.06 -9.08
C ALA A 348 10.18 -17.97 -9.55
N LEU A 349 9.58 -17.69 -10.70
CA LEU A 349 8.53 -18.55 -11.31
C LEU A 349 9.07 -19.94 -11.67
N LEU A 350 10.27 -20.02 -12.25
CA LEU A 350 10.91 -21.30 -12.56
C LEU A 350 11.20 -22.11 -11.29
N LEU A 351 11.72 -21.46 -10.25
CA LEU A 351 11.98 -22.08 -8.95
C LEU A 351 10.67 -22.53 -8.29
N ALA A 352 9.67 -21.66 -8.25
CA ALA A 352 8.38 -21.93 -7.63
C ALA A 352 7.64 -23.08 -8.32
N THR A 353 7.64 -23.11 -9.66
CA THR A 353 7.06 -24.22 -10.44
C THR A 353 7.74 -25.54 -10.09
N ARG A 354 9.07 -25.54 -10.00
CA ARG A 354 9.84 -26.75 -9.63
C ARG A 354 9.51 -27.25 -8.22
N ILE A 355 9.35 -26.35 -7.25
CA ILE A 355 8.96 -26.69 -5.88
C ILE A 355 7.53 -27.23 -5.86
N PHE A 356 6.61 -26.56 -6.56
CA PHE A 356 5.20 -26.91 -6.64
C PHE A 356 4.99 -28.31 -7.24
N GLU A 357 5.63 -28.63 -8.36
CA GLU A 357 5.56 -29.95 -9.00
C GLU A 357 6.06 -31.08 -8.10
N ARG A 358 7.13 -30.83 -7.33
CA ARG A 358 7.70 -31.82 -6.40
C ARG A 358 6.80 -32.06 -5.20
N SER A 359 6.22 -31.00 -4.66
CA SER A 359 5.51 -31.05 -3.39
C SER A 359 4.05 -31.45 -3.51
N ILE A 360 3.42 -31.22 -4.67
CA ILE A 360 1.99 -31.54 -4.87
C ILE A 360 1.72 -33.05 -4.96
N LEU A 361 2.71 -33.85 -5.38
CA LEU A 361 2.59 -35.31 -5.49
C LEU A 361 3.09 -36.07 -4.25
N GLN A 362 3.68 -35.37 -3.29
CA GLN A 362 4.20 -35.98 -2.05
C GLN A 362 3.24 -35.71 -0.89
N SER A 363 2.49 -36.74 -0.49
CA SER A 363 1.66 -36.77 0.73
C SER A 363 2.49 -37.11 1.99
N GLY A 364 3.75 -36.67 2.04
CA GLY A 364 4.72 -37.00 3.09
C GLY A 364 4.94 -35.88 4.12
N PRO A 365 5.80 -36.09 5.14
CA PRO A 365 6.14 -35.07 6.14
C PRO A 365 6.83 -33.85 5.50
N LYS A 366 6.72 -32.69 6.18
CA LYS A 366 7.18 -31.35 5.73
C LYS A 366 8.57 -31.40 5.05
N LEU A 367 8.69 -30.79 3.86
CA LEU A 367 9.97 -30.60 3.19
C LEU A 367 10.65 -29.32 3.70
N SER A 368 11.88 -29.43 4.18
CA SER A 368 12.69 -28.25 4.52
C SER A 368 13.19 -27.53 3.26
N TRP A 369 13.41 -26.21 3.33
CA TRP A 369 13.93 -25.40 2.22
C TRP A 369 15.20 -25.99 1.57
N GLY A 370 16.09 -26.58 2.36
CA GLY A 370 17.32 -27.23 1.86
C GLY A 370 17.06 -28.52 1.07
N GLN A 371 16.01 -29.27 1.40
CA GLN A 371 15.59 -30.46 0.66
C GLN A 371 14.85 -30.08 -0.64
N ALA A 372 14.08 -28.98 -0.62
CA ALA A 372 13.43 -28.45 -1.81
C ALA A 372 14.45 -27.98 -2.87
N LEU A 373 15.59 -27.43 -2.42
CA LEU A 373 16.63 -26.83 -3.27
C LEU A 373 17.72 -27.80 -3.77
N LYS A 374 17.94 -28.97 -3.14
CA LYS A 374 18.98 -29.91 -3.61
C LYS A 374 18.63 -30.56 -4.96
N ARG A 375 19.64 -30.60 -5.85
CA ARG A 375 19.66 -31.35 -7.11
C ARG A 375 20.15 -32.78 -6.79
N SER A 376 19.55 -33.76 -7.45
CA SER A 376 19.88 -35.20 -7.38
C SER A 376 21.37 -35.47 -7.27
#